data_AF-A0A8J3QG21-F1
#
_entry.id   AF-A0A8J3QG21-F1
#
_cell.length_a   1.000
_cell.length_b   1.000
_cell.length_c   1.000
_cell.angle_alpha   90.00
_cell.angle_beta   90.00
_cell.angle_gamma   90.00
#
_symmetry.space_group_name_H-M   'P 1'
#
loop_
_entity.id
_entity.type
_entity.pdbx_description
1 polymer ?
#
loop_
_entity_poly.entity_id
_entity_poly.type
_entity_poly.pdbx_seq_one_letter_code
_entity_poly.pdbx_strand_id
1 'polypeptide(L)'
;MYSHNAASVDWSPRQIYRLVRNFYREPASWLALAISTVVLVYGGGALMFWYHSIYLGEGGPAISPALHWFVDSTAGLFFLTPVVAVVLPIASRTASRYTGKLGGAYYAMVGGTIFALATVPGPVMHDNLVGRGTWLANEITRMWGDGRIPGPNHHYTVPVSLSLQLAFALPLYIGLMWLLWSGASVARSRKTEQSTVDSVVSQA
;
A
#
# COMPACT_ATOMS: atom_id res chain seq x y z
N MET A 1 -30.61 -20.67 -12.38
CA MET A 1 -30.69 -19.53 -11.43
C MET A 1 -30.19 -20.04 -10.09
N TYR A 2 -28.89 -19.94 -9.82
CA TYR A 2 -28.31 -20.41 -8.55
C TYR A 2 -28.58 -19.34 -7.49
N SER A 3 -29.47 -19.66 -6.53
CA SER A 3 -29.59 -18.89 -5.30
C SER A 3 -28.28 -19.07 -4.51
N HIS A 4 -27.35 -18.14 -4.66
CA HIS A 4 -26.27 -18.00 -3.70
C HIS A 4 -26.91 -17.51 -2.40
N ASN A 5 -27.17 -18.44 -1.49
CA ASN A 5 -27.30 -18.14 -0.07
C ASN A 5 -25.98 -17.49 0.37
N ALA A 6 -25.89 -16.18 0.20
CA ALA A 6 -24.76 -15.38 0.65
C ALA A 6 -24.86 -15.34 2.18
N ALA A 7 -24.33 -16.39 2.82
CA ALA A 7 -24.15 -16.40 4.27
C ALA A 7 -23.47 -15.07 4.65
N SER A 8 -24.12 -14.32 5.56
CA SER A 8 -23.67 -13.00 5.96
C SER A 8 -22.20 -13.06 6.40
N VAL A 9 -21.40 -12.12 5.92
CA VAL A 9 -19.99 -12.07 6.29
C VAL A 9 -19.87 -11.44 7.68
N ASP A 10 -19.51 -12.26 8.67
CA ASP A 10 -19.15 -11.76 9.99
C ASP A 10 -17.76 -11.11 9.94
N TRP A 11 -17.75 -9.77 10.00
CA TRP A 11 -16.55 -8.93 10.10
C TRP A 11 -16.21 -8.54 11.54
N SER A 12 -16.69 -9.30 12.54
CA SER A 12 -16.33 -9.04 13.92
C SER A 12 -14.80 -9.08 14.14
N PRO A 13 -14.26 -8.33 15.12
CA PRO A 13 -12.82 -8.28 15.38
C PRO A 13 -12.20 -9.67 15.58
N ARG A 14 -12.93 -10.60 16.19
CA ARG A 14 -12.49 -11.99 16.38
C ARG A 14 -12.32 -12.73 15.05
N GLN A 15 -13.20 -12.51 14.08
CA GLN A 15 -13.09 -13.14 12.75
C GLN A 15 -11.96 -12.53 11.93
N ILE A 16 -11.78 -11.20 11.99
CA ILE A 16 -10.65 -10.53 11.33
C ILE A 16 -9.33 -11.06 11.89
N TYR A 17 -9.20 -11.14 13.22
CA TYR A 17 -8.01 -11.71 13.85
C TYR A 17 -7.74 -13.14 13.38
N ARG A 18 -8.76 -14.02 13.37
CA ARG A 18 -8.61 -15.40 12.88
C ARG A 18 -8.21 -15.44 11.41
N LEU A 19 -8.79 -14.58 10.58
CA LEU A 19 -8.47 -14.47 9.16
C LEU A 19 -7.00 -14.09 8.95
N VAL A 20 -6.54 -13.01 9.59
CA VAL A 20 -5.16 -12.53 9.51
C VAL A 20 -4.20 -13.61 10.02
N ARG A 21 -4.46 -14.16 11.21
CA ARG A 21 -3.63 -15.23 11.78
C ARG A 21 -3.51 -16.43 10.85
N ASN A 22 -4.61 -16.90 10.27
CA ASN A 22 -4.59 -18.06 9.39
C ASN A 22 -3.87 -17.77 8.07
N PHE A 23 -4.03 -16.58 7.51
CA PHE A 23 -3.35 -16.17 6.28
C PHE A 23 -1.82 -16.20 6.44
N TYR A 24 -1.31 -15.72 7.58
CA TYR A 24 0.13 -15.69 7.88
C TYR A 24 0.69 -16.98 8.52
N ARG A 25 -0.08 -18.08 8.55
CA ARG A 25 0.49 -19.39 8.84
C ARG A 25 1.33 -19.92 7.68
N GLU A 26 1.09 -19.44 6.46
CA GLU A 26 1.84 -19.80 5.28
C GLU A 26 3.06 -18.89 5.11
N PRO A 27 4.29 -19.43 4.97
CA PRO A 27 5.50 -18.62 4.78
C PRO A 27 5.44 -17.71 3.54
N ALA A 28 4.78 -18.16 2.47
CA ALA A 28 4.62 -17.37 1.25
C ALA A 28 3.82 -16.07 1.49
N SER A 29 2.90 -16.06 2.45
CA SER A 29 2.12 -14.86 2.81
C SER A 29 3.00 -13.78 3.44
N TRP A 30 4.02 -14.16 4.20
CA TRP A 30 5.00 -13.20 4.75
C TRP A 30 5.85 -12.57 3.65
N LEU A 31 6.26 -13.34 2.65
CA LEU A 31 6.94 -12.80 1.48
C LEU A 31 6.02 -11.86 0.70
N ALA A 32 4.75 -12.23 0.52
CA ALA A 32 3.77 -11.37 -0.11
C ALA A 32 3.57 -10.05 0.66
N LEU A 33 3.56 -10.10 2.00
CA LEU A 33 3.54 -8.90 2.84
C LEU A 33 4.78 -8.05 2.61
N ALA A 34 5.99 -8.62 2.66
CA ALA A 34 7.23 -7.86 2.46
C ALA A 34 7.24 -7.15 1.09
N ILE A 35 6.90 -7.87 0.01
CA ILE A 35 6.85 -7.31 -1.34
C ILE A 35 5.75 -6.23 -1.44
N SER A 36 4.56 -6.52 -0.93
CA SER A 36 3.44 -5.57 -0.99
C SER A 36 3.75 -4.31 -0.19
N THR A 37 4.37 -4.44 0.97
CA THR A 37 4.83 -3.32 1.78
C THR A 37 5.82 -2.46 1.00
N VAL A 38 6.84 -3.05 0.37
CA VAL A 38 7.79 -2.27 -0.44
C VAL A 38 7.07 -1.55 -1.58
N VAL A 39 6.23 -2.25 -2.34
CA VAL A 39 5.52 -1.67 -3.49
C VAL A 39 4.55 -0.56 -3.07
N LEU A 40 3.73 -0.79 -2.05
CA LEU A 40 2.70 0.14 -1.62
C LEU A 40 3.29 1.33 -0.85
N VAL A 41 4.24 1.08 0.05
CA VAL A 41 4.79 2.12 0.93
C VAL A 41 5.90 2.93 0.25
N TYR A 42 6.86 2.27 -0.40
CA TYR A 42 7.95 2.98 -1.09
C TYR A 42 7.54 3.36 -2.51
N GLY A 43 6.99 2.43 -3.29
CA GLY A 43 6.53 2.72 -4.65
C GLY A 43 5.35 3.69 -4.68
N GLY A 44 4.31 3.42 -3.88
CA GLY A 44 3.21 4.36 -3.69
C GLY A 44 3.66 5.65 -3.03
N GLY A 45 4.51 5.58 -2.01
CA GLY A 45 5.09 6.75 -1.34
C GLY A 45 5.87 7.67 -2.29
N ALA A 46 6.56 7.14 -3.30
CA ALA A 46 7.27 7.95 -4.29
C ALA A 46 6.31 8.81 -5.13
N LEU A 47 5.19 8.21 -5.55
CA LEU A 47 4.17 8.90 -6.33
C LEU A 47 3.37 9.88 -5.47
N MET A 48 3.05 9.50 -4.22
CA MET A 48 2.43 10.41 -3.25
C MET A 48 3.34 11.59 -2.94
N PHE A 49 4.63 11.35 -2.71
CA PHE A 49 5.63 12.39 -2.47
C PHE A 49 5.74 13.34 -3.65
N TRP A 50 5.83 12.81 -4.88
CA TRP A 50 5.83 13.65 -6.08
C TRP A 50 4.54 14.50 -6.14
N TYR A 51 3.38 13.90 -5.87
CA TYR A 51 2.11 14.62 -5.92
C TYR A 51 2.03 15.73 -4.88
N HIS A 52 2.31 15.44 -3.61
CA HIS A 52 2.20 16.41 -2.53
C HIS A 52 3.34 17.44 -2.58
N SER A 53 4.59 16.99 -2.59
CA SER A 53 5.74 17.90 -2.43
C SER A 53 6.13 18.64 -3.72
N ILE A 54 5.92 18.03 -4.90
CA ILE A 54 6.35 18.63 -6.18
C ILE A 54 5.16 19.25 -6.92
N TYR A 55 4.06 18.50 -7.08
CA TYR A 55 2.92 18.99 -7.86
C TYR A 55 2.05 19.99 -7.08
N LEU A 56 1.72 19.69 -5.83
CA LEU A 56 0.97 20.61 -4.96
C LEU A 56 1.87 21.64 -4.26
N GLY A 57 3.18 21.36 -4.15
CA GLY A 57 4.12 22.24 -3.45
C GLY A 57 3.88 22.24 -1.93
N GLU A 58 3.47 21.11 -1.36
CA GLU A 58 3.41 20.95 0.09
C GLU A 58 4.83 20.88 0.65
N GLY A 59 5.09 21.71 1.67
CA GLY A 59 6.42 21.88 2.22
C GLY A 59 6.94 20.65 2.98
N GLY A 60 8.23 20.69 3.28
CA GLY A 60 8.93 19.68 4.07
C GLY A 60 10.24 20.22 4.66
N PRO A 61 11.04 19.33 5.28
CA PRO A 61 12.39 19.64 5.74
C PRO A 61 13.27 20.13 4.58
N ALA A 62 14.28 20.93 4.87
CA ALA A 62 15.16 21.54 3.86
C ALA A 62 16.28 20.57 3.44
N ILE A 63 15.87 19.46 2.82
CA ILE A 63 16.72 18.34 2.40
C ILE A 63 16.44 17.98 0.94
N SER A 64 17.30 17.13 0.36
CA SER A 64 17.09 16.65 -1.02
C SER A 64 15.75 15.89 -1.17
N PRO A 65 15.04 16.01 -2.31
CA PRO A 65 13.76 15.33 -2.52
C PRO A 65 13.82 13.81 -2.35
N ALA A 66 14.93 13.19 -2.77
CA ALA A 66 15.13 11.75 -2.62
C ALA A 66 15.23 11.34 -1.14
N LEU A 67 15.90 12.15 -0.31
CA LEU A 67 15.98 11.90 1.13
C LEU A 67 14.65 12.14 1.83
N HIS A 68 13.92 13.19 1.43
CA HIS A 68 12.60 13.47 2.00
C HIS A 68 11.62 12.33 1.71
N TRP A 69 11.51 11.90 0.45
CA TRP A 69 10.75 10.70 0.10
C TRP A 69 11.15 9.49 0.93
N PHE A 70 12.45 9.24 1.08
CA PHE A 70 12.93 8.09 1.84
C PHE A 70 12.53 8.14 3.32
N VAL A 71 12.62 9.31 3.95
CA VAL A 71 12.18 9.52 5.34
C VAL A 71 10.67 9.28 5.46
N ASP A 72 9.87 9.88 4.57
CA ASP A 72 8.41 9.75 4.58
C ASP A 72 7.98 8.30 4.36
N SER A 73 8.59 7.61 3.39
CA SER A 73 8.34 6.19 3.16
C SER A 73 8.81 5.31 4.32
N THR A 74 9.87 5.68 5.03
CA THR A 74 10.31 4.95 6.23
C THR A 74 9.32 5.13 7.38
N ALA A 75 8.79 6.34 7.60
CA ALA A 75 7.71 6.55 8.55
C ALA A 75 6.47 5.74 8.13
N GLY A 76 6.10 5.80 6.85
CA GLY A 76 5.04 5.00 6.25
C GLY A 76 5.23 3.50 6.46
N LEU A 77 6.47 2.99 6.45
CA LEU A 77 6.76 1.59 6.69
C LEU A 77 6.27 1.15 8.07
N PHE A 78 6.52 1.94 9.10
CA PHE A 78 6.09 1.61 10.46
C PHE A 78 4.58 1.73 10.65
N PHE A 79 3.97 2.79 10.12
CA PHE A 79 2.54 3.04 10.31
C PHE A 79 1.64 2.21 9.39
N LEU A 80 2.06 1.97 8.15
CA LEU A 80 1.23 1.30 7.14
C LEU A 80 1.50 -0.19 7.01
N THR A 81 2.64 -0.74 7.44
CA THR A 81 2.86 -2.20 7.39
C THR A 81 1.79 -2.98 8.17
N PRO A 82 1.38 -2.59 9.39
CA PRO A 82 0.26 -3.25 10.08
C PRO A 82 -1.05 -3.17 9.28
N VAL A 83 -1.28 -2.06 8.58
CA VAL A 83 -2.45 -1.89 7.69
C VAL A 83 -2.36 -2.87 6.52
N VAL A 84 -1.23 -2.93 5.80
CA VAL A 84 -1.00 -3.89 4.70
C VAL A 84 -1.23 -5.31 5.20
N ALA A 85 -0.73 -5.63 6.40
CA ALA A 85 -0.88 -6.96 6.99
C ALA A 85 -2.35 -7.37 7.13
N VAL A 86 -3.25 -6.43 7.43
CA VAL A 86 -4.70 -6.66 7.51
C VAL A 86 -5.38 -6.59 6.15
N VAL A 87 -4.97 -5.68 5.28
CA VAL A 87 -5.58 -5.45 3.96
C VAL A 87 -5.43 -6.67 3.05
N LEU A 88 -4.23 -7.26 2.96
CA LEU A 88 -3.95 -8.41 2.08
C LEU A 88 -4.93 -9.58 2.30
N PRO A 89 -5.10 -10.13 3.51
CA PRO A 89 -6.02 -11.24 3.74
C PRO A 89 -7.48 -10.88 3.50
N ILE A 90 -7.90 -9.63 3.79
CA ILE A 90 -9.26 -9.16 3.51
C ILE A 90 -9.49 -9.12 1.99
N ALA A 91 -8.56 -8.52 1.23
CA ALA A 91 -8.64 -8.42 -0.22
C ALA A 91 -8.67 -9.82 -0.86
N SER A 92 -7.79 -10.73 -0.42
CA SER A 92 -7.75 -12.10 -0.92
C SER A 92 -9.03 -12.88 -0.64
N ARG A 93 -9.56 -12.80 0.59
CA ARG A 93 -10.81 -13.50 0.96
C ARG A 93 -11.99 -12.99 0.16
N THR A 94 -12.11 -11.67 0.01
CA THR A 94 -13.21 -11.05 -0.73
C THR A 94 -13.12 -11.43 -2.21
N ALA A 95 -11.95 -11.28 -2.82
CA ALA A 95 -11.73 -11.65 -4.22
C ALA A 95 -12.06 -13.13 -4.50
N SER A 96 -11.60 -14.05 -3.65
CA SER A 96 -11.85 -15.49 -3.82
C SER A 96 -13.33 -15.86 -3.71
N ARG A 97 -14.11 -15.15 -2.89
CA ARG A 97 -15.55 -15.43 -2.71
C ARG A 97 -16.38 -15.04 -3.92
N TYR A 98 -16.11 -13.89 -4.52
CA TYR A 98 -16.92 -13.39 -5.64
C TYR A 98 -16.71 -14.19 -6.93
N THR A 99 -15.51 -14.72 -7.16
CA THR A 99 -15.18 -15.41 -8.41
C THR A 99 -14.94 -16.91 -8.26
N GLY A 100 -15.02 -17.48 -7.06
CA GLY A 100 -14.66 -18.88 -6.77
C GLY A 100 -13.16 -19.19 -6.92
N LYS A 101 -12.39 -18.20 -7.37
CA LYS A 101 -10.93 -18.14 -7.58
C LYS A 101 -10.46 -16.75 -7.20
N LEU A 102 -9.17 -16.49 -7.03
CA LEU A 102 -8.67 -15.15 -6.69
C LEU A 102 -8.81 -14.16 -7.88
N GLY A 103 -9.93 -13.45 -7.96
CA GLY A 103 -10.21 -12.47 -9.01
C GLY A 103 -9.38 -11.19 -8.85
N GLY A 104 -8.50 -10.90 -9.82
CA GLY A 104 -7.58 -9.76 -9.75
C GLY A 104 -8.26 -8.41 -9.59
N ALA A 105 -9.41 -8.21 -10.25
CA ALA A 105 -10.13 -6.94 -10.19
C ALA A 105 -10.68 -6.67 -8.80
N TYR A 106 -11.33 -7.66 -8.19
CA TYR A 106 -11.85 -7.54 -6.83
C TYR A 106 -10.73 -7.39 -5.80
N TYR A 107 -9.63 -8.12 -5.98
CA TYR A 107 -8.46 -7.97 -5.11
C TYR A 107 -7.92 -6.54 -5.15
N ALA A 108 -7.73 -6.00 -6.36
CA ALA A 108 -7.24 -4.65 -6.58
C ALA A 108 -8.19 -3.58 -6.04
N MET A 109 -9.48 -3.67 -6.36
CA MET A 109 -10.48 -2.69 -5.92
C MET A 109 -10.63 -2.68 -4.41
N VAL A 110 -10.81 -3.85 -3.77
CA VAL A 110 -11.03 -3.93 -2.32
C VAL A 110 -9.75 -3.55 -1.58
N GLY A 111 -8.63 -4.16 -1.95
CA GLY A 111 -7.35 -3.91 -1.30
C GLY A 111 -6.86 -2.47 -1.47
N GLY A 112 -6.91 -1.97 -2.71
CA GLY A 112 -6.51 -0.61 -3.05
C GLY A 112 -7.39 0.44 -2.38
N THR A 113 -8.70 0.22 -2.31
CA THR A 113 -9.63 1.15 -1.64
C THR A 113 -9.37 1.22 -0.14
N ILE A 114 -9.28 0.07 0.54
CA ILE A 114 -9.03 0.06 1.99
C ILE A 114 -7.68 0.70 2.30
N PHE A 115 -6.65 0.40 1.50
CA PHE A 115 -5.34 0.99 1.71
C PHE A 115 -5.34 2.51 1.44
N ALA A 116 -5.99 2.97 0.36
CA ALA A 116 -6.14 4.40 0.07
C ALA A 116 -6.81 5.14 1.23
N LEU A 117 -7.92 4.60 1.76
CA LEU A 117 -8.60 5.15 2.93
C LEU A 117 -7.70 5.21 4.17
N ALA A 118 -6.88 4.17 4.40
CA ALA A 118 -5.95 4.15 5.52
C ALA A 118 -4.82 5.20 5.39
N THR A 119 -4.51 5.66 4.18
CA THR A 119 -3.56 6.75 3.96
C THR A 119 -4.17 8.15 4.10
N VAL A 120 -5.50 8.28 4.20
CA VAL A 120 -6.18 9.58 4.29
C VAL A 120 -5.66 10.45 5.44
N PRO A 121 -5.42 9.93 6.67
CA PRO A 121 -4.82 10.73 7.75
C PRO A 121 -3.35 11.12 7.51
N GLY A 122 -2.73 10.62 6.44
CA GLY A 122 -1.32 10.79 6.10
C GLY A 122 -0.84 12.24 6.12
N PRO A 123 -1.50 13.19 5.43
CA PRO A 123 -1.08 14.60 5.44
C PRO A 123 -1.04 15.20 6.84
N VAL A 124 -2.03 14.89 7.68
CA VAL A 124 -2.07 15.38 9.07
C VAL A 124 -0.94 14.76 9.90
N MET A 125 -0.67 13.46 9.74
CA MET A 125 0.44 12.82 10.45
C MET A 125 1.79 13.35 9.97
N HIS A 126 1.93 13.59 8.67
CA HIS A 126 3.13 14.14 8.05
C HIS A 126 3.41 15.55 8.58
N ASP A 127 2.45 16.46 8.50
CA ASP A 127 2.60 17.84 8.97
C ASP A 127 3.00 17.93 10.44
N ASN A 128 2.48 17.03 11.29
CA ASN A 128 2.77 17.01 12.71
C ASN A 128 4.12 16.35 13.06
N LEU A 129 4.63 15.45 12.22
CA LEU A 129 5.85 14.70 12.49
C LEU A 129 7.06 15.23 11.72
N VAL A 130 6.90 15.46 10.42
CA VAL A 130 7.97 15.83 9.48
C VAL A 130 7.67 17.14 8.75
N GLY A 131 6.53 17.78 9.03
CA GLY A 131 6.21 19.11 8.56
C GLY A 131 7.24 20.15 9.01
N ARG A 132 7.39 21.20 8.21
CA ARG A 132 8.39 22.25 8.47
C ARG A 132 8.16 22.90 9.84
N GLY A 133 9.25 23.06 10.60
CA GLY A 133 9.22 23.66 11.94
C GLY A 133 8.96 22.66 13.07
N THR A 134 8.62 21.41 12.77
CA THR A 134 8.57 20.35 13.77
C THR A 134 9.97 19.99 14.27
N TRP A 135 10.06 19.46 15.49
CA TRP A 135 11.33 19.05 16.09
C TRP A 135 12.10 18.07 15.20
N LEU A 136 11.42 17.04 14.67
CA LEU A 136 12.05 16.04 13.82
C LEU A 136 12.48 16.61 12.47
N ALA A 137 11.67 17.46 11.82
CA ALA A 137 12.07 18.11 10.58
C ALA A 137 13.32 18.99 10.75
N ASN A 138 13.41 19.70 11.88
CA ASN A 138 14.57 20.53 12.21
C ASN A 138 15.82 19.68 12.46
N GLU A 139 15.66 18.54 13.13
CA GLU A 139 16.76 17.63 13.43
C GLU A 139 17.29 16.92 12.16
N ILE A 140 16.38 16.49 11.29
CA ILE A 140 16.73 15.94 9.96
C ILE A 140 17.43 17.01 9.11
N THR A 141 16.91 18.24 9.09
CA THR A 141 17.53 19.36 8.37
C THR A 141 18.90 19.71 8.95
N ARG A 142 19.09 19.60 10.27
CA ARG A 142 20.39 19.83 10.92
C ARG A 142 21.44 18.82 10.48
N MET A 143 21.05 17.55 10.35
CA MET A 143 21.97 16.46 9.98
C MET A 143 22.25 16.38 8.47
N TRP A 144 21.24 16.63 7.63
CA TRP A 144 21.31 16.35 6.19
C TRP A 144 20.84 17.51 5.31
N GLY A 145 20.66 18.69 5.88
CA GLY A 145 20.19 19.87 5.14
C GLY A 145 21.18 20.28 4.06
N ASP A 146 20.65 20.56 2.87
CA ASP A 146 21.42 21.06 1.72
C ASP A 146 21.06 22.52 1.38
N GLY A 147 20.26 23.16 2.24
CA GLY A 147 19.78 24.54 2.07
C GLY A 147 18.72 24.70 0.98
N ARG A 148 18.33 23.63 0.28
CA ARG A 148 17.27 23.66 -0.72
C ARG A 148 15.93 23.48 -0.03
N ILE A 149 15.05 24.43 -0.27
CA ILE A 149 13.68 24.41 0.24
C ILE A 149 12.78 24.33 -1.00
N PRO A 150 12.02 23.24 -1.21
CA PRO A 150 11.01 23.23 -2.26
C PRO A 150 10.05 24.40 -2.04
N GLY A 151 9.85 25.20 -3.09
CA GLY A 151 8.91 26.32 -3.11
C GLY A 151 7.98 26.23 -4.32
N PRO A 152 6.78 26.84 -4.27
CA PRO A 152 6.17 27.55 -3.15
C PRO A 152 5.55 26.57 -2.13
N ASN A 153 5.45 26.98 -0.86
CA ASN A 153 4.77 26.21 0.19
C ASN A 153 3.27 26.53 0.18
N HIS A 154 2.47 25.71 -0.50
CA HIS A 154 1.02 25.89 -0.49
C HIS A 154 0.43 25.25 0.77
N HIS A 155 -0.32 26.05 1.53
CA HIS A 155 -1.08 25.57 2.68
C HIS A 155 -2.52 25.31 2.27
N TYR A 156 -2.90 24.04 2.26
CA TYR A 156 -4.28 23.61 2.09
C TYR A 156 -4.96 23.49 3.45
N THR A 157 -6.28 23.68 3.49
CA THR A 157 -7.05 23.38 4.70
C THR A 157 -7.13 21.86 4.89
N VAL A 158 -7.24 21.40 6.14
CA VAL A 158 -7.28 19.95 6.45
C VAL A 158 -8.31 19.20 5.59
N PRO A 159 -9.57 19.63 5.44
CA PRO A 159 -10.52 18.91 4.58
C PRO A 159 -10.08 18.81 3.12
N VAL A 160 -9.40 19.83 2.59
CA VAL A 160 -8.88 19.83 1.22
C VAL A 160 -7.71 18.86 1.09
N SER A 161 -6.74 18.89 2.00
CA SER A 161 -5.60 17.94 2.00
C SER A 161 -6.07 16.48 2.07
N LEU A 162 -7.02 16.19 2.96
CA LEU A 162 -7.58 14.83 3.09
C LEU A 162 -8.32 14.40 1.81
N SER A 163 -9.02 15.32 1.15
CA SER A 163 -9.74 15.05 -0.10
C SER A 163 -8.78 14.81 -1.27
N LEU A 164 -7.74 15.63 -1.40
CA LEU A 164 -6.70 15.47 -2.42
C LEU A 164 -5.91 14.17 -2.23
N GLN A 165 -5.55 13.86 -0.98
CA GLN A 165 -4.93 12.59 -0.60
C GLN A 165 -5.79 11.42 -1.08
N LEU A 166 -7.09 11.39 -0.76
CA LEU A 166 -7.97 10.30 -1.17
C LEU A 166 -8.14 10.23 -2.69
N ALA A 167 -8.35 11.37 -3.34
CA ALA A 167 -8.59 11.45 -4.79
C ALA A 167 -7.42 10.90 -5.60
N PHE A 168 -6.18 11.16 -5.16
CA PHE A 168 -4.98 10.64 -5.80
C PHE A 168 -4.66 9.20 -5.36
N ALA A 169 -4.78 8.91 -4.05
CA ALA A 169 -4.48 7.60 -3.48
C ALA A 169 -5.36 6.49 -4.05
N LEU A 170 -6.66 6.75 -4.29
CA LEU A 170 -7.60 5.72 -4.72
C LEU A 170 -7.20 5.06 -6.05
N PRO A 171 -7.05 5.77 -7.19
CA PRO A 171 -6.62 5.14 -8.43
C PRO A 171 -5.19 4.56 -8.34
N LEU A 172 -4.30 5.23 -7.61
CA LEU A 172 -2.92 4.77 -7.42
C LEU A 172 -2.87 3.39 -6.76
N TYR A 173 -3.49 3.23 -5.59
CA TYR A 173 -3.37 2.00 -4.82
C TYR A 173 -4.20 0.86 -5.39
N ILE A 174 -5.30 1.15 -6.11
CA ILE A 174 -5.98 0.14 -6.93
C ILE A 174 -5.02 -0.37 -8.03
N GLY A 175 -4.33 0.53 -8.73
CA GLY A 175 -3.35 0.17 -9.76
C GLY A 175 -2.18 -0.66 -9.21
N LEU A 176 -1.61 -0.27 -8.07
CA LEU A 176 -0.52 -1.02 -7.43
C LEU A 176 -0.96 -2.39 -6.93
N MET A 177 -2.17 -2.51 -6.36
CA MET A 177 -2.71 -3.80 -5.95
C MET A 177 -2.99 -4.72 -7.15
N TRP A 178 -3.43 -4.15 -8.27
CA TRP A 178 -3.55 -4.89 -9.53
C TRP A 178 -2.20 -5.39 -10.03
N LEU A 179 -1.15 -4.56 -9.97
CA LEU A 179 0.21 -4.93 -10.37
C LEU A 179 0.73 -6.09 -9.50
N LEU A 180 0.55 -6.01 -8.18
CA LEU A 180 0.94 -7.07 -7.24
C LEU A 180 0.24 -8.40 -7.57
N TRP A 181 -1.07 -8.37 -7.80
CA TRP A 181 -1.82 -9.57 -8.18
C TRP A 181 -1.35 -10.13 -9.53
N SER A 182 -1.10 -9.27 -10.52
CA SER A 182 -0.67 -9.67 -11.86
C SER A 182 0.70 -10.35 -11.80
N GLY A 183 1.66 -9.75 -11.08
CA GLY A 183 2.99 -10.33 -10.89
C GLY A 183 2.94 -11.70 -10.19
N ALA A 184 2.15 -11.83 -9.13
CA ALA A 184 1.96 -13.10 -8.43
C ALA A 184 1.28 -14.17 -9.31
N SER A 185 0.35 -13.77 -10.17
CA SER A 185 -0.35 -14.67 -11.09
C SER A 185 0.56 -15.17 -12.21
N VAL A 186 1.37 -14.29 -12.81
CA VAL A 186 2.38 -14.66 -13.81
C VAL A 186 3.42 -15.62 -13.21
N ALA A 187 3.90 -15.34 -12.00
CA ALA A 187 4.86 -16.21 -11.32
C ALA A 187 4.30 -17.62 -11.05
N ARG A 188 3.00 -17.74 -10.73
CA ARG A 188 2.34 -19.04 -10.55
C ARG A 188 2.19 -19.80 -11.86
N SER A 189 1.76 -19.14 -12.95
CA SER A 189 1.60 -19.80 -14.25
C SER A 189 2.90 -20.45 -14.74
N ARG A 190 4.03 -19.73 -14.61
CA ARG A 190 5.35 -20.25 -15.00
C ARG A 190 5.78 -21.48 -14.21
N LYS A 191 5.47 -21.53 -12.90
CA LYS A 191 5.79 -22.72 -12.07
C LYS A 191 4.98 -23.95 -12.49
N THR A 192 3.72 -23.77 -12.85
CA THR A 192 2.85 -24.85 -13.33
C THR A 192 3.32 -25.39 -14.68
N GLU A 193 3.72 -24.50 -15.60
CA GLU A 193 4.30 -24.89 -16.89
C GLU A 193 5.58 -25.71 -16.69
N GLN A 194 6.53 -25.24 -15.88
CA GLN A 194 7.78 -25.95 -15.61
C GLN A 194 7.55 -27.34 -15.02
N SER A 195 6.66 -27.45 -14.02
CA SER A 195 6.34 -28.74 -13.37
C SER A 195 5.72 -29.74 -14.36
N THR A 196 4.96 -29.24 -15.32
CA THR A 196 4.35 -30.06 -16.38
C THR A 196 5.43 -30.60 -17.31
N VAL A 197 6.36 -29.75 -17.76
CA VAL A 197 7.48 -30.16 -18.61
C VAL A 197 8.36 -31.20 -17.92
N ASP A 198 8.74 -30.97 -16.66
CA ASP A 198 9.59 -31.89 -15.90
C ASP A 198 8.92 -33.26 -15.73
N SER A 199 7.60 -33.30 -15.51
CA SER A 199 6.84 -34.56 -15.40
C SER A 199 6.83 -35.35 -16.71
N VAL A 200 6.69 -34.68 -17.85
CA VAL A 200 6.72 -35.31 -19.18
C VAL A 200 8.11 -35.85 -19.49
N VAL A 201 9.16 -35.09 -19.19
CA VAL A 201 10.56 -35.53 -19.39
C VAL A 201 10.91 -36.73 -18.52
N SER A 202 10.41 -36.78 -17.27
CA SER A 202 10.67 -37.91 -16.36
C SER A 202 9.98 -39.23 -16.74
N GLN A 203 8.99 -39.18 -17.63
CA GLN A 203 8.22 -40.35 -18.10
C GLN A 203 8.68 -40.85 -19.48
N ALA A 204 9.59 -40.15 -20.15
CA ALA A 204 10.19 -40.49 -21.43
C ALA A 204 11.54 -41.20 -21.23
#